data_AF-A0A026W668-F1
#
_entry.id   AF-A0A026W668-F1
#
_cell.length_a   1.000
_cell.length_b   1.000
_cell.length_c   1.000
_cell.angle_alpha   90.00
_cell.angle_beta   90.00
_cell.angle_gamma   90.00
#
_symmetry.space_group_name_H-M   'P 1'
#
loop_
_entity.id
_entity.type
_entity.pdbx_description
1 polymer ?
#
loop_
_entity_poly.entity_id
_entity_poly.type
_entity_poly.pdbx_seq_one_letter_code
_entity_poly.pdbx_strand_id
1 'polypeptide(L)'
;MPKKGKGDKLARMSDEERARYLQHRAELEMEAKRRKQQLIAAFTKNKLRREEAFSRLNTAKINEQWRFILRRIKCKELHEDVECLWRNFDRILKTKDLVIQRLYDELKMADMDHRRLQEAHIQTIDLIIGRYKQRCEHLHEFFARERDRVVSKDVNELNKIQESLEQRCSQLQSIIFGQEKEIENRLTQTKIRNAVNIYGIVYLKEDSLSRLTQYTSNEIEKLWRQLTETITEYENITGEDIRKQYEYLKEQDDIYRADAAQYPRLHAYLQGTIKSLKQDTHALSRKRQQRITELGDQVVRMRKRIESLRQDFSVSQMLDATQLKKLTIVSTSVLKDLRRMSEKGSALLSLLKMCSNLEPSSLIVQKYTLHEPQETLTDCISEPFNKLENFWEQFNYIKAENVFMRKECDKLSFENKQLRNTLRMYLLTVSRTSTIRPLMSVPV
;
A
#
# COMPACT_ATOMS: atom_id res chain seq x y z
N MET A 1 -19.04 89.76 -83.75
CA MET A 1 -18.32 90.85 -84.46
C MET A 1 -17.01 90.31 -85.03
N PRO A 2 -16.94 89.86 -86.29
CA PRO A 2 -15.70 89.41 -86.88
C PRO A 2 -14.88 90.63 -87.33
N LYS A 3 -13.86 91.01 -86.56
CA LYS A 3 -12.97 92.12 -86.93
C LYS A 3 -11.94 91.63 -87.96
N LYS A 4 -12.22 92.00 -89.21
CA LYS A 4 -11.31 92.31 -90.34
C LYS A 4 -9.94 91.63 -90.33
N GLY A 5 -9.77 90.68 -91.25
CA GLY A 5 -8.45 90.23 -91.69
C GLY A 5 -7.62 91.41 -92.18
N LYS A 6 -6.51 91.68 -91.50
CA LYS A 6 -5.40 92.49 -92.01
C LYS A 6 -4.61 91.64 -93.01
N GLY A 7 -5.15 91.50 -94.22
CA GLY A 7 -4.32 91.23 -95.38
C GLY A 7 -3.47 92.47 -95.66
N ASP A 8 -2.23 92.24 -96.08
CA ASP A 8 -1.42 93.22 -96.80
C ASP A 8 -0.58 94.25 -96.04
N LYS A 9 0.15 93.79 -95.01
CA LYS A 9 1.49 94.33 -94.72
C LYS A 9 2.63 93.50 -95.33
N LEU A 10 2.32 92.30 -95.85
CA LEU A 10 3.30 91.40 -96.43
C LEU A 10 3.60 91.75 -97.89
N ALA A 11 2.66 92.26 -98.70
CA ALA A 11 2.91 92.54 -100.11
C ALA A 11 3.93 93.67 -100.41
N ARG A 12 4.26 94.54 -99.44
CA ARG A 12 5.16 95.70 -99.61
C ARG A 12 6.58 95.54 -99.06
N MET A 13 6.90 94.39 -98.47
CA MET A 13 8.22 94.13 -97.88
C MET A 13 9.08 93.27 -98.81
N SER A 14 10.40 93.51 -98.82
CA SER A 14 11.39 92.65 -99.51
C SER A 14 11.33 91.22 -98.95
N ASP A 15 11.70 90.21 -99.74
CA ASP A 15 11.57 88.80 -99.36
C ASP A 15 12.30 88.47 -98.03
N GLU A 16 13.38 89.17 -97.70
CA GLU A 16 14.07 89.06 -96.39
C GLU A 16 13.26 89.63 -95.21
N GLU A 17 12.53 90.71 -95.41
CA GLU A 17 11.71 91.35 -94.37
C GLU A 17 10.43 90.56 -94.09
N ARG A 18 9.86 89.93 -95.13
CA ARG A 18 8.77 88.96 -94.98
C ARG A 18 9.20 87.74 -94.18
N ALA A 19 10.40 87.20 -94.48
CA ALA A 19 10.96 86.06 -93.75
C ALA A 19 11.17 86.38 -92.26
N ARG A 20 11.75 87.54 -91.93
CA ARG A 20 11.93 87.98 -90.52
C ARG A 20 10.60 88.22 -89.81
N TYR A 21 9.60 88.80 -90.46
CA TYR A 21 8.28 88.99 -89.86
C TYR A 21 7.56 87.67 -89.60
N LEU A 22 7.64 86.73 -90.53
CA LEU A 22 7.08 85.38 -90.35
C LEU A 22 7.82 84.60 -89.25
N GLN A 23 9.14 84.74 -89.16
CA GLN A 23 9.95 84.18 -88.06
C GLN A 23 9.57 84.79 -86.71
N HIS A 24 9.52 86.11 -86.58
CA HIS A 24 9.13 86.80 -85.34
C HIS A 24 7.68 86.46 -84.94
N ARG A 25 6.76 86.34 -85.90
CA ARG A 25 5.38 85.90 -85.63
C ARG A 25 5.33 84.44 -85.18
N ALA A 26 6.12 83.56 -85.79
CA ALA A 26 6.24 82.17 -85.38
C ALA A 26 6.88 82.06 -83.99
N GLU A 27 7.89 82.87 -83.67
CA GLU A 27 8.52 82.95 -82.35
C GLU A 27 7.52 83.41 -81.27
N LEU A 28 6.76 84.47 -81.53
CA LEU A 28 5.71 84.93 -80.62
C LEU A 28 4.60 83.89 -80.43
N GLU A 29 4.20 83.18 -81.49
CA GLU A 29 3.20 82.12 -81.39
C GLU A 29 3.74 80.89 -80.64
N MET A 30 5.01 80.53 -80.86
CA MET A 30 5.71 79.47 -80.13
C MET A 30 5.90 79.85 -78.66
N GLU A 31 6.21 81.11 -78.36
CA GLU A 31 6.31 81.61 -76.99
C GLU A 31 4.95 81.66 -76.29
N ALA A 32 3.89 82.07 -76.99
CA ALA A 32 2.52 82.02 -76.47
C ALA A 32 2.05 80.57 -76.22
N LYS A 33 2.39 79.62 -77.11
CA LYS A 33 2.14 78.18 -76.92
C LYS A 33 2.93 77.65 -75.72
N ARG A 34 4.21 78.02 -75.57
CA ARG A 34 5.03 77.66 -74.40
C ARG A 34 4.45 78.21 -73.10
N ARG A 35 4.06 79.48 -73.05
CA ARG A 35 3.42 80.09 -71.87
C ARG A 35 2.10 79.40 -71.51
N LYS A 36 1.28 79.07 -72.51
CA LYS A 36 0.04 78.30 -72.31
C LYS A 36 0.33 76.89 -71.78
N GLN A 37 1.31 76.19 -72.34
CA GLN A 37 1.74 74.87 -71.87
C GLN A 37 2.30 74.92 -70.45
N GLN A 38 3.11 75.94 -70.11
CA GLN A 38 3.63 76.16 -68.77
C GLN A 38 2.51 76.41 -67.76
N LEU A 39 1.50 77.22 -68.12
CA LEU A 39 0.35 77.47 -67.26
C LEU A 39 -0.46 76.19 -67.02
N ILE A 40 -0.70 75.39 -68.06
CA ILE A 40 -1.40 74.10 -67.95
C ILE A 40 -0.58 73.14 -67.07
N ALA A 41 0.73 73.03 -67.28
CA ALA A 41 1.61 72.17 -66.48
C ALA A 41 1.68 72.60 -65.00
N ALA A 42 1.70 73.91 -64.73
CA ALA A 42 1.65 74.42 -63.37
C ALA A 42 0.30 74.12 -62.68
N PHE A 43 -0.80 74.26 -63.41
CA PHE A 43 -2.13 73.94 -62.91
C PHE A 43 -2.27 72.43 -62.63
N THR A 44 -1.86 71.56 -63.54
CA THR A 44 -1.92 70.10 -63.35
C THR A 44 -1.03 69.64 -62.21
N LYS A 45 0.19 70.19 -62.07
CA LYS A 45 1.08 69.91 -60.94
C LYS A 45 0.47 70.33 -59.61
N ASN A 46 -0.16 71.50 -59.53
CA ASN A 46 -0.84 71.95 -58.31
C ASN A 46 -2.08 71.12 -57.99
N LYS A 47 -2.85 70.71 -59.00
CA LYS A 47 -4.00 69.82 -58.83
C LYS A 47 -3.55 68.45 -58.32
N LEU A 48 -2.52 67.87 -58.93
CA LEU A 48 -1.95 66.59 -58.53
C LEU A 48 -1.44 66.65 -57.08
N ARG A 49 -0.69 67.69 -56.71
CA ARG A 49 -0.22 67.88 -55.32
C ARG A 49 -1.36 67.96 -54.31
N ARG A 50 -2.47 68.61 -54.66
CA ARG A 50 -3.67 68.66 -53.79
C ARG A 50 -4.32 67.30 -53.67
N GLU A 51 -4.52 66.58 -54.78
CA GLU A 51 -5.07 65.23 -54.77
C GLU A 51 -4.18 64.25 -53.99
N GLU A 52 -2.86 64.34 -54.12
CA GLU A 52 -1.90 63.56 -53.32
C GLU A 52 -2.02 63.87 -51.82
N ALA A 53 -2.12 65.15 -51.45
CA ALA A 53 -2.30 65.55 -50.06
C ALA A 53 -3.63 65.05 -49.47
N PHE A 54 -4.74 65.16 -50.24
CA PHE A 54 -6.03 64.61 -49.84
C PHE A 54 -6.01 63.08 -49.76
N SER A 55 -5.35 62.40 -50.69
CA SER A 55 -5.18 60.95 -50.68
C SER A 55 -4.41 60.47 -49.44
N ARG A 56 -3.32 61.16 -49.08
CA ARG A 56 -2.56 60.89 -47.84
C ARG A 56 -3.43 61.10 -46.60
N LEU A 57 -4.17 62.20 -46.53
CA LEU A 57 -5.05 62.49 -45.40
C LEU A 57 -6.19 61.46 -45.28
N ASN A 58 -6.81 61.10 -46.40
CA ASN A 58 -7.89 60.11 -46.42
C ASN A 58 -7.38 58.71 -46.03
N THR A 59 -6.21 58.31 -46.53
CA THR A 59 -5.55 57.06 -46.14
C THR A 59 -5.25 57.06 -44.63
N ALA A 60 -4.73 58.16 -44.08
CA ALA A 60 -4.48 58.28 -42.64
C ALA A 60 -5.77 58.16 -41.81
N LYS A 61 -6.87 58.81 -42.24
CA LYS A 61 -8.18 58.71 -41.58
C LYS A 61 -8.71 57.28 -41.62
N ILE A 62 -8.67 56.63 -42.79
CA ILE A 62 -9.14 55.25 -42.96
C ILE A 62 -8.31 54.30 -42.09
N ASN A 63 -6.98 54.44 -42.10
CA ASN A 63 -6.09 53.62 -41.26
C ASN A 63 -6.37 53.81 -39.77
N GLU A 64 -6.67 55.03 -39.33
CA GLU A 64 -7.03 55.27 -37.92
C GLU A 64 -8.36 54.63 -37.53
N GLN A 65 -9.37 54.72 -38.40
CA GLN A 65 -10.64 54.01 -38.20
C GLN A 65 -10.42 52.48 -38.15
N TRP A 66 -9.60 51.93 -39.04
CA TRP A 66 -9.26 50.50 -39.00
C TRP A 66 -8.53 50.11 -37.72
N ARG A 67 -7.55 50.89 -37.27
CA ARG A 67 -6.87 50.63 -35.99
C ARG A 67 -7.84 50.66 -34.83
N PHE A 68 -8.78 51.61 -34.79
CA PHE A 68 -9.80 51.68 -33.76
C PHE A 68 -10.69 50.43 -33.76
N ILE A 69 -11.18 50.01 -34.93
CA ILE A 69 -12.02 48.81 -35.08
C ILE A 69 -11.25 47.55 -34.66
N LEU A 70 -10.03 47.36 -35.16
CA LEU A 70 -9.20 46.20 -34.85
C LEU A 70 -8.84 46.13 -33.37
N ARG A 71 -8.48 47.26 -32.74
CA ARG A 71 -8.24 47.29 -31.29
C ARG A 71 -9.49 46.90 -30.52
N ARG A 72 -10.67 47.40 -30.92
CA ARG A 72 -11.94 47.06 -30.25
C ARG A 72 -12.26 45.58 -30.37
N ILE A 73 -12.04 44.99 -31.54
CA ILE A 73 -12.20 43.54 -31.76
C ILE A 73 -11.19 42.78 -30.90
N LYS A 74 -9.91 43.13 -30.95
CA LYS A 74 -8.86 42.43 -30.19
C LYS A 74 -9.05 42.52 -28.69
N CYS A 75 -9.51 43.66 -28.17
CA CYS A 75 -9.83 43.81 -26.75
C CYS A 75 -10.98 42.90 -26.31
N LYS A 76 -11.98 42.67 -27.18
CA LYS A 76 -13.07 41.73 -26.88
C LYS A 76 -12.57 40.29 -26.88
N GLU A 77 -11.80 39.89 -27.89
CA GLU A 77 -11.20 38.56 -27.97
C GLU A 77 -10.32 38.27 -26.75
N LEU A 78 -9.43 39.21 -26.39
CA LEU A 78 -8.58 39.05 -25.19
C LEU A 78 -9.41 38.94 -23.91
N HIS A 79 -10.53 39.65 -23.81
CA HIS A 79 -11.41 39.55 -22.66
C HIS A 79 -12.07 38.16 -22.58
N GLU A 80 -12.57 37.65 -23.71
CA GLU A 80 -13.16 36.32 -23.81
C GLU A 80 -12.14 35.21 -23.50
N ASP A 81 -10.90 35.33 -24.00
CA ASP A 81 -9.81 34.39 -23.72
C ASP A 81 -9.46 34.38 -22.22
N VAL A 82 -9.32 35.56 -21.61
CA VAL A 82 -9.06 35.68 -20.17
C VAL A 82 -10.21 35.11 -19.35
N GLU A 83 -11.46 35.35 -19.76
CA GLU A 83 -12.62 34.79 -19.07
C GLU A 83 -12.66 33.26 -19.19
N CYS A 84 -12.34 32.71 -20.37
CA CYS A 84 -12.24 31.27 -20.59
C CYS A 84 -11.15 30.64 -19.71
N LEU A 85 -9.96 31.25 -19.67
CA LEU A 85 -8.87 30.82 -18.79
C LEU A 85 -9.29 30.88 -17.32
N TRP A 86 -9.92 31.97 -16.89
CA TRP A 86 -10.39 32.13 -15.52
C TRP A 86 -11.40 31.04 -15.13
N ARG A 87 -12.40 30.77 -15.97
CA ARG A 87 -13.37 29.69 -15.75
C ARG A 87 -12.70 28.32 -15.67
N ASN A 88 -11.70 28.06 -16.52
CA ASN A 88 -10.97 26.79 -16.49
C ASN A 88 -10.14 26.65 -15.21
N PHE A 89 -9.45 27.71 -14.79
CA PHE A 89 -8.71 27.72 -13.52
C PHE A 89 -9.63 27.51 -12.33
N ASP A 90 -10.77 28.22 -12.26
CA ASP A 90 -11.77 28.05 -11.20
C ASP A 90 -12.30 26.61 -11.14
N ARG A 91 -12.61 26.01 -12.30
CA ARG A 91 -13.03 24.60 -12.37
C ARG A 91 -11.94 23.65 -11.86
N ILE A 92 -10.68 23.87 -12.26
CA ILE A 92 -9.56 23.03 -11.83
C ILE A 92 -9.34 23.18 -10.31
N LEU A 93 -9.39 24.41 -9.78
CA LEU A 93 -9.27 24.68 -8.35
C LEU A 93 -10.37 23.96 -7.57
N LYS A 94 -11.64 24.14 -7.95
CA LYS A 94 -12.77 23.43 -7.31
C LYS A 94 -12.62 21.91 -7.36
N THR A 95 -12.13 21.37 -8.48
CA THR A 95 -11.90 19.92 -8.60
C THR A 95 -10.78 19.46 -7.66
N LYS A 96 -9.68 20.23 -7.57
CA LYS A 96 -8.59 19.94 -6.63
C LYS A 96 -9.04 20.06 -5.18
N ASP A 97 -9.81 21.08 -4.83
CA ASP A 97 -10.35 21.26 -3.49
C ASP A 97 -11.27 20.10 -3.08
N LEU A 98 -12.12 19.62 -3.99
CA LEU A 98 -12.94 18.42 -3.76
C LEU A 98 -12.09 17.17 -3.54
N VAL A 99 -11.00 17.00 -4.29
CA VAL A 99 -10.08 15.88 -4.10
C VAL A 99 -9.36 15.99 -2.74
N ILE A 100 -8.90 17.18 -2.37
CA ILE A 100 -8.26 17.44 -1.07
C ILE A 100 -9.23 17.13 0.08
N GLN A 101 -10.49 17.57 -0.02
CA GLN A 101 -11.52 17.29 0.98
C GLN A 101 -11.77 15.78 1.12
N ARG A 102 -11.91 15.05 0.01
CA ARG A 102 -12.07 13.59 0.04
C ARG A 102 -10.89 12.90 0.69
N LEU A 103 -9.66 13.28 0.32
CA LEU A 103 -8.45 12.71 0.92
C LEU A 103 -8.35 13.03 2.42
N TYR A 104 -8.78 14.22 2.83
CA TYR A 104 -8.84 14.59 4.25
C TYR A 104 -9.84 13.74 5.02
N ASP A 105 -11.04 13.52 4.46
CA ASP A 105 -12.07 12.68 5.07
C ASP A 105 -11.63 11.21 5.14
N GLU A 106 -11.02 10.68 4.08
CA GLU A 106 -10.45 9.33 4.06
C GLU A 106 -9.34 9.18 5.11
N LEU A 107 -8.46 10.17 5.24
CA LEU A 107 -7.41 10.17 6.27
C LEU A 107 -8.00 10.18 7.68
N LYS A 108 -9.04 11.00 7.91
CA LYS A 108 -9.74 11.06 9.19
C LYS A 108 -10.42 9.73 9.53
N MET A 109 -11.07 9.10 8.55
CA MET A 109 -11.69 7.78 8.73
C MET A 109 -10.64 6.71 9.02
N ALA A 110 -9.51 6.70 8.29
CA ALA A 110 -8.42 5.77 8.52
C ALA A 110 -7.80 5.92 9.93
N ASP A 111 -7.61 7.16 10.40
CA ASP A 111 -7.13 7.42 11.77
C ASP A 111 -8.14 6.96 12.83
N MET A 112 -9.44 7.22 12.62
CA MET A 112 -10.49 6.72 13.51
C MET A 112 -10.50 5.19 13.57
N ASP A 113 -10.39 4.51 12.43
CA ASP A 113 -10.36 3.05 12.37
C ASP A 113 -9.09 2.48 13.01
N HIS A 114 -7.94 3.15 12.83
CA HIS A 114 -6.68 2.77 13.49
C HIS A 114 -6.80 2.85 15.02
N ARG A 115 -7.36 3.95 15.55
CA ARG A 115 -7.59 4.11 17.00
C ARG A 115 -8.55 3.04 17.54
N ARG A 116 -9.65 2.76 16.83
CA ARG A 116 -10.61 1.72 17.22
C ARG A 116 -9.97 0.32 17.23
N LEU A 117 -9.13 0.01 16.24
CA LEU A 117 -8.39 -1.24 16.20
C LEU A 117 -7.42 -1.35 17.39
N GLN A 118 -6.71 -0.26 17.70
CA GLN A 118 -5.78 -0.21 18.83
C GLN A 118 -6.52 -0.39 20.16
N GLU A 119 -7.66 0.28 20.36
CA GLU A 119 -8.51 0.11 21.54
C GLU A 119 -9.01 -1.34 21.67
N ALA A 120 -9.49 -1.95 20.60
CA ALA A 120 -9.94 -3.34 20.60
C ALA A 120 -8.80 -4.33 20.91
N HIS A 121 -7.59 -4.06 20.40
CA HIS A 121 -6.41 -4.86 20.69
C HIS A 121 -5.98 -4.74 22.16
N ILE A 122 -5.97 -3.53 22.72
CA ILE A 122 -5.67 -3.29 24.14
C ILE A 122 -6.70 -4.02 25.02
N GLN A 123 -7.99 -3.90 24.73
CA GLN A 123 -9.05 -4.61 25.47
C GLN A 123 -8.88 -6.14 25.41
N THR A 124 -8.45 -6.67 24.25
CA THR A 124 -8.18 -8.10 24.10
C THR A 124 -6.99 -8.53 24.94
N ILE A 125 -5.91 -7.74 24.97
CA ILE A 125 -4.75 -7.98 25.84
C ILE A 125 -5.16 -7.93 27.30
N ASP A 126 -5.94 -6.93 27.73
CA ASP A 126 -6.41 -6.81 29.11
C ASP A 126 -7.26 -8.00 29.53
N LEU A 127 -8.13 -8.50 28.63
CA LEU A 127 -8.90 -9.72 28.87
C LEU A 127 -7.99 -10.94 29.06
N ILE A 128 -6.96 -11.07 28.22
CA ILE A 128 -5.97 -12.16 28.32
C ILE A 128 -5.23 -12.06 29.67
N ILE A 129 -4.68 -10.89 29.99
CA ILE A 129 -3.98 -10.64 31.26
C ILE A 129 -4.90 -10.95 32.45
N GLY A 130 -6.15 -10.49 32.42
CA GLY A 130 -7.14 -10.77 33.46
C GLY A 130 -7.40 -12.27 33.66
N ARG A 131 -7.55 -13.04 32.57
CA ARG A 131 -7.71 -14.50 32.63
C ARG A 131 -6.49 -15.20 33.21
N TYR A 132 -5.28 -14.78 32.80
CA TYR A 132 -4.05 -15.35 33.33
C TYR A 132 -3.85 -15.02 34.81
N LYS A 133 -4.19 -13.79 35.23
CA LYS A 133 -4.15 -13.39 36.63
C LYS A 133 -5.09 -14.25 37.48
N GLN A 134 -6.34 -14.43 37.06
CA GLN A 134 -7.30 -15.32 37.73
C GLN A 134 -6.79 -16.76 37.85
N ARG A 135 -6.17 -17.29 36.78
CA ARG A 135 -5.58 -18.62 36.78
C ARG A 135 -4.40 -18.73 37.77
N CYS A 136 -3.54 -17.72 37.82
CA CYS A 136 -2.43 -17.67 38.77
C CYS A 136 -2.93 -17.59 40.21
N GLU A 137 -3.94 -16.77 40.49
CA GLU A 137 -4.59 -16.68 41.80
C GLU A 137 -5.19 -18.02 42.22
N HIS A 138 -5.97 -18.67 41.34
CA HIS A 138 -6.51 -20.01 41.61
C HIS A 138 -5.42 -21.05 41.90
N LEU A 139 -4.34 -21.03 41.12
CA LEU A 139 -3.23 -21.96 41.30
C LEU A 139 -2.52 -21.70 42.63
N HIS A 140 -2.30 -20.43 42.96
CA HIS A 140 -1.68 -20.03 44.23
C HIS A 140 -2.55 -20.45 45.42
N GLU A 141 -3.85 -20.18 45.39
CA GLU A 141 -4.79 -20.61 46.43
C GLU A 141 -4.84 -22.13 46.56
N PHE A 142 -4.87 -22.87 45.44
CA PHE A 142 -4.84 -24.32 45.46
C PHE A 142 -3.57 -24.85 46.13
N PHE A 143 -2.40 -24.31 45.78
CA PHE A 143 -1.13 -24.68 46.40
C PHE A 143 -1.08 -24.33 47.89
N ALA A 144 -1.58 -23.15 48.27
CA ALA A 144 -1.65 -22.75 49.68
C ALA A 144 -2.54 -23.72 50.48
N ARG A 145 -3.72 -24.07 49.95
CA ARG A 145 -4.63 -25.05 50.59
C ARG A 145 -4.00 -26.42 50.72
N GLU A 146 -3.35 -26.94 49.68
CA GLU A 146 -2.70 -28.26 49.75
C GLU A 146 -1.51 -28.24 50.70
N ARG A 147 -0.71 -27.17 50.73
CA ARG A 147 0.36 -26.98 51.73
C ARG A 147 -0.22 -27.03 53.15
N ASP A 148 -1.25 -26.25 53.43
CA ASP A 148 -1.84 -26.16 54.77
C ASP A 148 -2.48 -27.49 55.19
N ARG A 149 -3.05 -28.22 54.23
CA ARG A 149 -3.58 -29.57 54.45
C ARG A 149 -2.47 -30.56 54.82
N VAL A 150 -1.34 -30.55 54.11
CA VAL A 150 -0.19 -31.41 54.42
C VAL A 150 0.36 -31.08 55.80
N VAL A 151 0.60 -29.79 56.08
CA VAL A 151 1.09 -29.33 57.39
C VAL A 151 0.13 -29.75 58.51
N SER A 152 -1.18 -29.57 58.33
CA SER A 152 -2.17 -30.00 59.33
C SER A 152 -2.17 -31.52 59.53
N LYS A 153 -2.02 -32.30 58.46
CA LYS A 153 -1.93 -33.75 58.55
C LYS A 153 -0.69 -34.19 59.32
N ASP A 154 0.47 -33.62 59.00
CA ASP A 154 1.74 -33.94 59.65
C ASP A 154 1.71 -33.55 61.14
N VAL A 155 1.18 -32.37 61.47
CA VAL A 155 0.97 -31.96 62.87
C VAL A 155 0.03 -32.92 63.61
N ASN A 156 -1.06 -33.35 62.98
CA ASN A 156 -1.97 -34.32 63.59
C ASN A 156 -1.31 -35.70 63.79
N GLU A 157 -0.48 -36.15 62.85
CA GLU A 157 0.29 -37.40 63.00
C GLU A 157 1.33 -37.29 64.12
N LEU A 158 2.06 -36.18 64.20
CA LEU A 158 3.01 -35.90 65.29
C LEU A 158 2.32 -35.90 66.66
N ASN A 159 1.17 -35.24 66.78
CA ASN A 159 0.40 -35.21 68.02
C ASN A 159 -0.04 -36.62 68.44
N LYS A 160 -0.53 -37.45 67.50
CA LYS A 160 -0.90 -38.84 67.80
C LYS A 160 0.28 -39.69 68.26
N ILE A 161 1.45 -39.51 67.63
CA ILE A 161 2.68 -40.20 68.04
C ILE A 161 3.08 -39.76 69.45
N GLN A 162 3.03 -38.45 69.73
CA GLN A 162 3.34 -37.91 71.05
C GLN A 162 2.39 -38.46 72.12
N GLU A 163 1.07 -38.44 71.89
CA GLU A 163 0.08 -39.02 72.80
C GLU A 163 0.33 -40.52 73.05
N SER A 164 0.64 -41.29 72.01
CA SER A 164 0.99 -42.71 72.15
C SER A 164 2.26 -42.92 72.96
N LEU A 165 3.28 -42.09 72.76
CA LEU A 165 4.52 -42.13 73.53
C LEU A 165 4.29 -41.77 75.00
N GLU A 166 3.52 -40.72 75.29
CA GLU A 166 3.15 -40.32 76.64
C GLU A 166 2.36 -41.42 77.37
N GLN A 167 1.44 -42.09 76.67
CA GLN A 167 0.70 -43.23 77.20
C GLN A 167 1.64 -44.41 77.52
N ARG A 168 2.57 -44.74 76.62
CA ARG A 168 3.58 -45.80 76.86
C ARG A 168 4.51 -45.46 78.01
N CYS A 169 4.95 -44.21 78.12
CA CYS A 169 5.75 -43.73 79.25
C CYS A 169 5.00 -43.88 80.57
N SER A 170 3.71 -43.53 80.61
CA SER A 170 2.85 -43.68 81.80
C SER A 170 2.64 -45.15 82.18
N GLN A 171 2.46 -46.03 81.19
CA GLN A 171 2.39 -47.48 81.40
C GLN A 171 3.69 -48.03 81.98
N LEU A 172 4.84 -47.65 81.42
CA LEU A 172 6.16 -48.04 81.93
C LEU A 172 6.39 -47.55 83.36
N GLN A 173 6.03 -46.29 83.68
CA GLN A 173 6.09 -45.78 85.05
C GLN A 173 5.23 -46.60 86.01
N SER A 174 4.03 -47.01 85.59
CA SER A 174 3.15 -47.85 86.41
C SER A 174 3.72 -49.25 86.65
N ILE A 175 4.36 -49.85 85.63
CA ILE A 175 5.04 -51.15 85.74
C ILE A 175 6.24 -51.03 86.68
N ILE A 176 7.08 -50.00 86.52
CA ILE A 176 8.25 -49.75 87.37
C ILE A 176 7.80 -49.60 88.83
N PHE A 177 6.77 -48.79 89.09
CA PHE A 177 6.22 -48.63 90.43
C PHE A 177 5.67 -49.95 91.01
N GLY A 178 4.99 -50.75 90.19
CA GLY A 178 4.54 -52.10 90.58
C GLY A 178 5.69 -53.02 90.97
N GLN A 179 6.76 -53.04 90.18
CA GLN A 179 7.97 -53.83 90.45
C GLN A 179 8.71 -53.35 91.70
N GLU A 180 8.85 -52.03 91.90
CA GLU A 180 9.44 -51.46 93.12
C GLU A 180 8.68 -51.90 94.36
N LYS A 181 7.35 -51.87 94.32
CA LYS A 181 6.48 -52.33 95.42
C LYS A 181 6.61 -53.83 95.68
N GLU A 182 6.74 -54.64 94.63
CA GLU A 182 6.98 -56.08 94.76
C GLU A 182 8.34 -56.35 95.42
N ILE A 183 9.39 -55.64 95.00
CA ILE A 183 10.73 -55.73 95.59
C ILE A 183 10.69 -55.32 97.07
N GLU A 184 9.97 -54.24 97.41
CA GLU A 184 9.79 -53.78 98.79
C GLU A 184 9.05 -54.82 99.65
N ASN A 185 7.98 -55.42 99.13
CA ASN A 185 7.25 -56.50 99.79
C ASN A 185 8.14 -57.74 100.00
N ARG A 186 8.93 -58.14 99.01
CA ARG A 186 9.90 -59.25 99.15
C ARG A 186 10.97 -58.93 100.19
N LEU A 187 11.44 -57.68 100.22
CA LEU A 187 12.43 -57.24 101.20
C LEU A 187 11.85 -57.27 102.63
N THR A 188 10.62 -56.81 102.84
CA THR A 188 9.94 -56.86 104.14
C THR A 188 9.65 -58.31 104.57
N GLN A 189 9.16 -59.17 103.67
CA GLN A 189 9.00 -60.60 103.94
C GLN A 189 10.33 -61.27 104.31
N THR A 190 11.42 -60.95 103.62
CA THR A 190 12.75 -61.48 103.94
C THR A 190 13.22 -60.99 105.31
N LYS A 191 12.99 -59.71 105.66
CA LYS A 191 13.25 -59.16 106.99
C LYS A 191 12.45 -59.88 108.08
N ILE A 192 11.16 -60.13 107.86
CA ILE A 192 10.28 -60.88 108.79
C ILE A 192 10.78 -62.31 108.93
N ARG A 193 11.09 -63.01 107.82
CA ARG A 193 11.64 -64.37 107.84
C ARG A 193 12.95 -64.44 108.61
N ASN A 194 13.83 -63.46 108.42
CA ASN A 194 15.08 -63.37 109.17
C ASN A 194 14.82 -63.13 110.67
N ALA A 195 13.86 -62.27 111.03
CA ALA A 195 13.45 -62.06 112.42
C ALA A 195 12.89 -63.35 113.04
N VAL A 196 11.99 -64.05 112.35
CA VAL A 196 11.44 -65.35 112.78
C VAL A 196 12.54 -66.40 112.93
N ASN A 197 13.51 -66.44 112.01
CA ASN A 197 14.64 -67.36 112.10
C ASN A 197 15.54 -67.04 113.32
N ILE A 198 15.77 -65.75 113.62
CA ILE A 198 16.48 -65.34 114.84
C ILE A 198 15.70 -65.78 116.09
N TYR A 199 14.38 -65.57 116.14
CA TYR A 199 13.53 -66.08 117.23
C TYR A 199 13.54 -67.62 117.31
N GLY A 200 13.57 -68.31 116.17
CA GLY A 200 13.69 -69.77 116.08
C GLY A 200 15.02 -70.29 116.61
N ILE A 201 16.13 -69.60 116.36
CA ILE A 201 17.45 -69.94 116.92
C ILE A 201 17.48 -69.74 118.44
N VAL A 202 16.79 -68.71 118.96
CA VAL A 202 16.62 -68.50 120.40
C VAL A 202 15.73 -69.58 121.03
N TYR A 203 14.67 -70.00 120.34
CA TYR A 203 13.76 -71.07 120.78
C TYR A 203 14.41 -72.47 120.74
N LEU A 204 15.27 -72.75 119.75
CA LEU A 204 16.01 -74.01 119.62
C LEU A 204 17.00 -74.26 120.76
N LYS A 205 17.43 -73.22 121.48
CA LYS A 205 18.19 -73.34 122.74
C LYS A 205 17.31 -73.78 123.91
N GLU A 206 16.04 -73.40 123.92
CA GLU A 206 15.05 -73.78 124.94
C GLU A 206 14.58 -75.24 124.72
N ASP A 207 14.41 -75.64 123.45
CA ASP A 207 13.84 -76.93 123.01
C ASP A 207 14.77 -78.16 123.21
N SER A 208 16.08 -77.96 123.41
CA SER A 208 16.97 -79.05 123.85
C SER A 208 16.57 -79.68 125.19
N LEU A 209 15.78 -78.98 126.03
CA LEU A 209 15.19 -79.52 127.27
C LEU A 209 13.91 -80.34 127.04
N SER A 210 13.27 -80.22 125.87
CA SER A 210 11.96 -80.83 125.60
C SER A 210 12.03 -82.17 124.86
N ARG A 211 13.18 -82.57 124.29
CA ARG A 211 13.33 -83.78 123.44
C ARG A 211 13.04 -85.14 124.11
N LEU A 212 12.70 -85.16 125.40
CA LEU A 212 12.10 -86.32 126.08
C LEU A 212 10.63 -86.56 125.65
N THR A 213 9.95 -85.59 125.05
CA THR A 213 8.53 -85.67 124.62
C THR A 213 8.33 -86.02 123.13
N GLN A 214 9.39 -86.08 122.32
CA GLN A 214 9.29 -86.20 120.85
C GLN A 214 9.25 -87.64 120.30
N TYR A 215 9.15 -88.65 121.17
CA TYR A 215 8.89 -90.03 120.75
C TYR A 215 7.46 -90.23 120.21
N THR A 216 6.50 -89.45 120.72
CA THR A 216 5.07 -89.57 120.36
C THR A 216 4.67 -88.79 119.10
N SER A 217 5.56 -87.98 118.53
CA SER A 217 5.28 -87.13 117.36
C SER A 217 5.51 -87.84 116.01
N ASN A 218 6.37 -88.86 115.97
CA ASN A 218 6.81 -89.50 114.73
C ASN A 218 5.70 -90.27 114.00
N GLU A 219 4.64 -90.66 114.70
CA GLU A 219 3.57 -91.49 114.11
C GLU A 219 2.47 -90.67 113.42
N ILE A 220 2.34 -89.39 113.77
CA ILE A 220 1.40 -88.46 113.14
C ILE A 220 1.96 -87.92 111.82
N GLU A 221 3.29 -87.81 111.71
CA GLU A 221 4.00 -87.24 110.55
C GLU A 221 4.08 -88.20 109.33
N LYS A 222 3.69 -89.46 109.52
CA LYS A 222 3.66 -90.48 108.47
C LYS A 222 2.35 -90.46 107.66
N LEU A 223 1.23 -90.15 108.31
CA LEU A 223 -0.11 -90.11 107.69
C LEU A 223 -0.36 -88.79 106.92
N TRP A 224 0.25 -87.67 107.34
CA TRP A 224 0.09 -86.37 106.67
C TRP A 224 0.83 -86.26 105.32
N ARG A 225 1.90 -87.04 105.13
CA ARG A 225 2.71 -87.04 103.90
C ARG A 225 1.94 -87.62 102.71
N GLN A 226 1.14 -88.66 102.94
CA GLN A 226 0.40 -89.37 101.88
C GLN A 226 -0.80 -88.58 101.32
N LEU A 227 -1.39 -87.70 102.12
CA LEU A 227 -2.53 -86.87 101.68
C LEU A 227 -2.08 -85.67 100.84
N THR A 228 -0.88 -85.14 101.10
CA THR A 228 -0.39 -83.92 100.44
C THR A 228 0.16 -84.19 99.04
N GLU A 229 0.68 -85.41 98.80
CA GLU A 229 1.26 -85.85 97.52
C GLU A 229 0.19 -86.09 96.43
N THR A 230 -1.01 -86.53 96.81
CA THR A 230 -2.12 -86.80 95.87
C THR A 230 -2.84 -85.53 95.40
N ILE A 231 -2.77 -84.44 96.17
CA ILE A 231 -3.39 -83.15 95.83
C ILE A 231 -2.53 -82.37 94.83
N THR A 232 -1.20 -82.39 94.99
CA THR A 232 -0.25 -81.70 94.10
C THR A 232 -0.15 -82.35 92.71
N GLU A 233 -0.41 -83.66 92.59
CA GLU A 233 -0.34 -84.38 91.33
C GLU A 233 -1.59 -84.11 90.44
N TYR A 234 -2.74 -83.77 91.02
CA TYR A 234 -3.98 -83.46 90.29
C TYR A 234 -4.03 -82.00 89.78
N GLU A 235 -3.48 -81.04 90.53
CA GLU A 235 -3.40 -79.63 90.13
C GLU A 235 -2.42 -79.41 88.96
N ASN A 236 -1.33 -80.18 88.90
CA ASN A 236 -0.31 -80.08 87.85
C ASN A 236 -0.75 -80.65 86.50
N ILE A 237 -1.75 -81.54 86.45
CA ILE A 237 -2.22 -82.19 85.21
C ILE A 237 -3.33 -81.39 84.50
N THR A 238 -4.08 -80.52 85.21
CA THR A 238 -5.32 -79.93 84.65
C THR A 238 -5.48 -78.40 84.79
N GLY A 239 -4.53 -77.69 85.39
CA GLY A 239 -4.77 -76.30 85.86
C GLY A 239 -4.55 -75.16 84.87
N GLU A 240 -3.36 -75.03 84.28
CA GLU A 240 -2.94 -73.72 83.75
C GLU A 240 -2.49 -73.68 82.28
N ASP A 241 -1.81 -74.71 81.76
CA ASP A 241 -1.15 -74.59 80.45
C ASP A 241 -2.13 -74.78 79.28
N ILE A 242 -3.05 -75.75 79.40
CA ILE A 242 -4.06 -76.04 78.36
C ILE A 242 -5.10 -74.91 78.27
N ARG A 243 -5.45 -74.28 79.41
CA ARG A 243 -6.44 -73.20 79.47
C ARG A 243 -5.90 -71.90 78.87
N LYS A 244 -4.62 -71.56 79.12
CA LYS A 244 -3.94 -70.39 78.52
C LYS A 244 -3.77 -70.53 77.00
N GLN A 245 -3.45 -71.73 76.50
CA GLN A 245 -3.35 -71.98 75.05
C GLN A 245 -4.70 -71.85 74.32
N TYR A 246 -5.78 -72.30 74.94
CA TYR A 246 -7.12 -72.16 74.37
C TYR A 246 -7.59 -70.70 74.31
N GLU A 247 -7.36 -69.91 75.37
CA GLU A 247 -7.72 -68.48 75.39
C GLU A 247 -6.92 -67.67 74.36
N TYR A 248 -5.62 -67.94 74.21
CA TYR A 248 -4.78 -67.30 73.18
C TYR A 248 -5.29 -67.59 71.75
N LEU A 249 -5.61 -68.86 71.45
CA LEU A 249 -6.12 -69.24 70.13
C LEU A 249 -7.49 -68.63 69.83
N LYS A 250 -8.35 -68.50 70.85
CA LYS A 250 -9.66 -67.86 70.71
C LYS A 250 -9.55 -66.36 70.42
N GLU A 251 -8.63 -65.67 71.10
CA GLU A 251 -8.41 -64.24 70.91
C GLU A 251 -7.81 -63.93 69.52
N GLN A 252 -6.92 -64.80 69.02
CA GLN A 252 -6.43 -64.73 67.64
C GLN A 252 -7.56 -64.92 66.61
N ASP A 253 -8.44 -65.91 66.80
CA ASP A 253 -9.57 -66.16 65.88
C ASP A 253 -10.57 -65.00 65.85
N ASP A 254 -10.83 -64.36 67.01
CA ASP A 254 -11.70 -63.18 67.08
C ASP A 254 -11.07 -61.95 66.38
N ILE A 255 -9.74 -61.78 66.43
CA ILE A 255 -9.02 -60.74 65.67
C ILE A 255 -9.16 -60.99 64.15
N TYR A 256 -8.91 -62.22 63.69
CA TYR A 256 -9.04 -62.55 62.27
C TYR A 256 -10.49 -62.41 61.78
N ARG A 257 -11.49 -62.73 62.62
CA ARG A 257 -12.91 -62.56 62.29
C ARG A 257 -13.30 -61.08 62.15
N ALA A 258 -12.73 -60.21 62.99
CA ALA A 258 -12.92 -58.76 62.91
C ALA A 258 -12.26 -58.14 61.66
N ASP A 259 -11.08 -58.62 61.27
CA ASP A 259 -10.41 -58.20 60.03
C ASP A 259 -11.17 -58.69 58.78
N ALA A 260 -11.60 -59.95 58.79
CA ALA A 260 -12.38 -60.57 57.72
C ALA A 260 -13.69 -59.81 57.41
N ALA A 261 -14.32 -59.21 58.42
CA ALA A 261 -15.55 -58.45 58.28
C ALA A 261 -15.39 -57.11 57.52
N GLN A 262 -14.15 -56.61 57.35
CA GLN A 262 -13.88 -55.34 56.68
C GLN A 262 -13.81 -55.47 55.15
N TYR A 263 -13.39 -56.63 54.64
CA TYR A 263 -13.20 -56.86 53.19
C TYR A 263 -14.46 -56.66 52.33
N PRO A 264 -15.68 -57.05 52.74
CA PRO A 264 -16.89 -56.81 51.94
C PRO A 264 -17.20 -55.33 51.74
N ARG A 265 -16.95 -54.49 52.76
CA ARG A 265 -17.15 -53.03 52.67
C ARG A 265 -16.14 -52.39 51.75
N LEU A 266 -14.88 -52.78 51.86
CA LEU A 266 -13.82 -52.33 50.97
C LEU A 266 -14.09 -52.76 49.52
N HIS A 267 -14.54 -54.00 49.31
CA HIS A 267 -14.90 -54.51 47.99
C HIS A 267 -16.04 -53.71 47.36
N ALA A 268 -17.11 -53.41 48.10
CA ALA A 268 -18.22 -52.60 47.62
C ALA A 268 -17.79 -51.17 47.25
N TYR A 269 -16.92 -50.56 48.05
CA TYR A 269 -16.36 -49.23 47.78
C TYR A 269 -15.51 -49.22 46.50
N LEU A 270 -14.59 -50.18 46.35
CA LEU A 270 -13.74 -50.31 45.16
C LEU A 270 -14.58 -50.58 43.91
N GLN A 271 -15.61 -51.42 44.01
CA GLN A 271 -16.52 -51.72 42.90
C GLN A 271 -17.35 -50.49 42.49
N GLY A 272 -17.80 -49.68 43.45
CA GLY A 272 -18.44 -48.38 43.20
C GLY A 272 -17.50 -47.42 42.45
N THR A 273 -16.24 -47.37 42.87
CA THR A 273 -15.20 -46.52 42.25
C THR A 273 -14.87 -46.98 40.83
N ILE A 274 -14.78 -48.29 40.58
CA ILE A 274 -14.59 -48.83 39.23
C ILE A 274 -15.79 -48.46 38.34
N LYS A 275 -17.01 -48.50 38.86
CA LYS A 275 -18.22 -48.15 38.09
C LYS A 275 -18.25 -46.67 37.72
N SER A 276 -17.91 -45.76 38.65
CA SER A 276 -17.84 -44.32 38.36
C SER A 276 -16.74 -44.01 37.34
N LEU A 277 -15.54 -44.55 37.52
CA LEU A 277 -14.43 -44.35 36.58
C LEU A 277 -14.76 -44.86 35.17
N LYS A 278 -15.47 -45.99 35.05
CA LYS A 278 -15.97 -46.48 33.75
C LYS A 278 -16.96 -45.50 33.10
N GLN A 279 -17.89 -44.95 33.88
CA GLN A 279 -18.86 -43.95 33.38
C GLN A 279 -18.16 -42.68 32.92
N ASP A 280 -17.19 -42.17 33.69
CA ASP A 280 -16.40 -40.98 33.35
C ASP A 280 -15.58 -41.21 32.08
N THR A 281 -14.96 -42.39 31.94
CA THR A 281 -14.21 -42.77 30.74
C THR A 281 -15.10 -42.79 29.50
N HIS A 282 -16.31 -43.35 29.61
CA HIS A 282 -17.29 -43.32 28.50
C HIS A 282 -17.76 -41.90 28.17
N ALA A 283 -18.00 -41.06 29.18
CA ALA A 283 -18.40 -39.67 28.97
C ALA A 283 -17.29 -38.85 28.28
N LEU A 284 -16.04 -39.00 28.72
CA LEU A 284 -14.86 -38.40 28.11
C LEU A 284 -14.66 -38.88 26.66
N SER A 285 -14.80 -40.17 26.41
CA SER A 285 -14.71 -40.75 25.06
C SER A 285 -15.77 -40.15 24.13
N ARG A 286 -17.02 -40.03 24.58
CA ARG A 286 -18.11 -39.42 23.80
C ARG A 286 -17.84 -37.95 23.49
N LYS A 287 -17.39 -37.16 24.48
CA LYS A 287 -17.01 -35.75 24.28
C LYS A 287 -15.84 -35.61 23.30
N ARG A 288 -14.85 -36.50 23.37
CA ARG A 288 -13.73 -36.53 22.44
C ARG A 288 -14.20 -36.83 21.02
N GLN A 289 -15.08 -37.81 20.84
CA GLN A 289 -15.62 -38.16 19.53
C GLN A 289 -16.42 -37.00 18.92
N GLN A 290 -17.26 -36.33 19.71
CA GLN A 290 -18.00 -35.14 19.28
C GLN A 290 -17.07 -34.01 18.82
N ARG A 291 -16.00 -33.73 19.58
CA ARG A 291 -14.99 -32.73 19.17
C ARG A 291 -14.29 -33.12 17.87
N ILE A 292 -13.96 -34.41 17.70
CA ILE A 292 -13.33 -34.89 16.46
C ILE A 292 -14.27 -34.70 15.27
N THR A 293 -15.56 -35.00 15.41
CA THR A 293 -16.54 -34.79 14.34
C THR A 293 -16.74 -33.31 14.04
N GLU A 294 -16.85 -32.45 15.05
CA GLU A 294 -16.98 -30.99 14.87
C GLU A 294 -15.76 -30.38 14.16
N LEU A 295 -14.55 -30.78 14.56
CA LEU A 295 -13.31 -30.35 13.91
C LEU A 295 -13.22 -30.89 12.47
N GLY A 296 -13.64 -32.13 12.24
CA GLY A 296 -13.74 -32.72 10.90
C GLY A 296 -14.65 -31.91 9.98
N ASP A 297 -15.83 -31.53 10.46
CA ASP A 297 -16.78 -30.71 9.72
C ASP A 297 -16.23 -29.31 9.44
N GLN A 298 -15.52 -28.71 10.40
CA GLN A 298 -14.84 -27.42 10.19
C GLN A 298 -13.77 -27.52 9.10
N VAL A 299 -12.96 -28.57 9.10
CA VAL A 299 -11.93 -28.81 8.07
C VAL A 299 -12.57 -28.96 6.69
N VAL A 300 -13.66 -29.71 6.56
CA VAL A 300 -14.39 -29.88 5.30
C VAL A 300 -14.97 -28.53 4.82
N ARG A 301 -15.58 -27.75 5.71
CA ARG A 301 -16.09 -26.40 5.38
C ARG A 301 -14.99 -25.47 4.91
N MET A 302 -13.85 -25.43 5.60
CA MET A 302 -12.70 -24.61 5.21
C MET A 302 -12.13 -25.03 3.87
N ARG A 303 -12.02 -26.35 3.62
CA ARG A 303 -11.56 -26.87 2.33
C ARG A 303 -12.47 -26.43 1.18
N LYS A 304 -13.80 -26.51 1.36
CA LYS A 304 -14.78 -26.02 0.36
C LYS A 304 -14.62 -24.53 0.08
N ARG A 305 -14.40 -23.71 1.12
CA ARG A 305 -14.19 -22.26 0.97
C ARG A 305 -12.87 -21.93 0.27
N ILE A 306 -11.81 -22.69 0.50
CA ILE A 306 -10.54 -22.54 -0.22
C ILE A 306 -10.72 -22.89 -1.69
N GLU A 307 -11.45 -23.97 -2.00
CA GLU A 307 -11.72 -24.37 -3.38
C GLU A 307 -12.52 -23.31 -4.14
N SER A 308 -13.57 -22.75 -3.53
CA SER A 308 -14.34 -21.67 -4.15
C SER A 308 -13.48 -20.42 -4.39
N LEU A 309 -12.64 -20.02 -3.42
CA LEU A 309 -11.73 -18.89 -3.57
C LEU A 309 -10.70 -19.11 -4.68
N ARG A 310 -10.20 -20.35 -4.84
CA ARG A 310 -9.30 -20.70 -5.95
C ARG A 310 -9.99 -20.58 -7.30
N GLN A 311 -11.25 -21.00 -7.38
CA GLN A 311 -12.04 -20.86 -8.61
C GLN A 311 -12.28 -19.39 -8.95
N ASP A 312 -12.68 -18.57 -7.98
CA ASP A 312 -12.89 -17.12 -8.14
C ASP A 312 -11.59 -16.40 -8.55
N PHE A 313 -10.46 -16.80 -7.96
CA PHE A 313 -9.13 -16.28 -8.32
C PHE A 313 -8.75 -16.65 -9.75
N SER A 314 -9.00 -17.89 -10.17
CA SER A 314 -8.73 -18.34 -11.55
C SER A 314 -9.56 -17.55 -12.57
N VAL A 315 -10.85 -17.32 -12.27
CA VAL A 315 -11.73 -16.52 -13.14
C VAL A 315 -11.25 -15.07 -13.24
N SER A 316 -10.92 -14.44 -12.11
CA SER A 316 -10.37 -13.07 -12.08
C SER A 316 -9.07 -12.97 -12.88
N GLN A 317 -8.16 -13.94 -12.71
CA GLN A 317 -6.91 -13.98 -13.46
C GLN A 317 -7.13 -14.12 -14.98
N MET A 318 -8.11 -14.92 -15.41
CA MET A 318 -8.46 -15.02 -16.82
C MET A 318 -9.02 -13.69 -17.36
N LEU A 319 -9.91 -13.03 -16.60
CA LEU A 319 -10.45 -11.72 -16.98
C LEU A 319 -9.34 -10.68 -17.13
N ASP A 320 -8.46 -10.56 -16.15
CA ASP A 320 -7.32 -9.63 -16.18
C ASP A 320 -6.41 -9.90 -17.39
N ALA A 321 -6.11 -11.18 -17.67
CA ALA A 321 -5.32 -11.55 -18.84
C ALA A 321 -5.99 -11.12 -20.17
N THR A 322 -7.32 -11.26 -20.27
CA THR A 322 -8.05 -10.80 -21.47
C THR A 322 -8.06 -9.28 -21.60
N GLN A 323 -8.23 -8.56 -20.49
CA GLN A 323 -8.22 -7.10 -20.48
C GLN A 323 -6.84 -6.55 -20.82
N LEU A 324 -5.78 -7.14 -20.27
CA LEU A 324 -4.40 -6.75 -20.57
C LEU A 324 -4.06 -7.01 -22.05
N LYS A 325 -4.51 -8.14 -22.61
CA LYS A 325 -4.35 -8.42 -24.04
C LYS A 325 -5.07 -7.37 -24.90
N LYS A 326 -6.30 -7.00 -24.55
CA LYS A 326 -7.06 -5.95 -25.25
C LYS A 326 -6.35 -4.59 -25.18
N LEU A 327 -5.91 -4.20 -23.98
CA LEU A 327 -5.17 -2.96 -23.78
C LEU A 327 -3.87 -2.92 -24.59
N THR A 328 -3.12 -4.02 -24.61
CA THR A 328 -1.88 -4.14 -25.38
C THR A 328 -2.14 -4.00 -26.88
N ILE A 329 -3.18 -4.64 -27.41
CA ILE A 329 -3.55 -4.53 -28.83
C ILE A 329 -3.94 -3.09 -29.19
N VAL A 330 -4.79 -2.46 -28.38
CA VAL A 330 -5.22 -1.08 -28.63
C VAL A 330 -4.04 -0.11 -28.53
N SER A 331 -3.23 -0.22 -27.48
CA SER A 331 -2.06 0.63 -27.27
C SER A 331 -1.05 0.50 -28.42
N THR A 332 -0.75 -0.72 -28.84
CA THR A 332 0.19 -0.95 -29.96
C THR A 332 -0.36 -0.44 -31.30
N SER A 333 -1.67 -0.51 -31.53
CA SER A 333 -2.30 0.11 -32.70
C SER A 333 -2.17 1.63 -32.68
N VAL A 334 -2.54 2.26 -31.56
CA VAL A 334 -2.44 3.73 -31.41
C VAL A 334 -1.00 4.20 -31.55
N LEU A 335 -0.03 3.48 -30.96
CA LEU A 335 1.39 3.79 -31.11
C LEU A 335 1.86 3.70 -32.58
N LYS A 336 1.39 2.71 -33.34
CA LYS A 336 1.70 2.60 -34.78
C LYS A 336 1.11 3.78 -35.55
N ASP A 337 -0.13 4.16 -35.26
CA ASP A 337 -0.79 5.28 -35.93
C ASP A 337 -0.10 6.62 -35.62
N LEU A 338 0.24 6.86 -34.35
CA LEU A 338 1.00 8.04 -33.94
C LEU A 338 2.39 8.07 -34.55
N ARG A 339 3.10 6.94 -34.64
CA ARG A 339 4.40 6.87 -35.31
C ARG A 339 4.25 7.19 -36.80
N ARG A 340 3.24 6.65 -37.47
CA ARG A 340 2.96 6.97 -38.89
C ARG A 340 2.64 8.45 -39.09
N MET A 341 1.90 9.09 -38.17
CA MET A 341 1.66 10.53 -38.21
C MET A 341 2.96 11.32 -38.00
N SER A 342 3.80 10.91 -37.05
CA SER A 342 5.11 11.53 -36.82
C SER A 342 6.03 11.42 -38.03
N GLU A 343 6.07 10.27 -38.71
CA GLU A 343 6.86 10.06 -39.93
C GLU A 343 6.36 10.95 -41.08
N LYS A 344 5.03 11.09 -41.25
CA LYS A 344 4.47 12.04 -42.23
C LYS A 344 4.83 13.49 -41.89
N GLY A 345 4.76 13.86 -40.62
CA GLY A 345 5.13 15.19 -40.14
C GLY A 345 6.62 15.50 -40.36
N SER A 346 7.51 14.54 -40.06
CA SER A 346 8.94 14.71 -40.30
C SER A 346 9.29 14.76 -41.79
N ALA A 347 8.62 13.97 -42.63
CA ALA A 347 8.75 14.06 -44.08
C ALA A 347 8.33 15.44 -44.60
N LEU A 348 7.18 15.96 -44.15
CA LEU A 348 6.72 17.32 -44.48
C LEU A 348 7.72 18.39 -44.05
N LEU A 349 8.25 18.31 -42.83
CA LEU A 349 9.30 19.22 -42.35
C LEU A 349 10.57 19.13 -43.19
N SER A 350 10.98 17.93 -43.61
CA SER A 350 12.15 17.74 -44.47
C SER A 350 11.95 18.35 -45.85
N LEU A 351 10.78 18.17 -46.45
CA LEU A 351 10.40 18.79 -47.73
C LEU A 351 10.34 20.30 -47.59
N LEU A 352 9.74 20.83 -46.52
CA LEU A 352 9.68 22.26 -46.26
C LEU A 352 11.08 22.88 -46.16
N LYS A 353 12.01 22.22 -45.45
CA LYS A 353 13.41 22.65 -45.37
C LYS A 353 14.09 22.65 -46.73
N MET A 354 13.89 21.60 -47.54
CA MET A 354 14.45 21.52 -48.89
C MET A 354 13.87 22.61 -49.80
N CYS A 355 12.56 22.83 -49.77
CA CYS A 355 11.89 23.87 -50.55
C CYS A 355 12.30 25.27 -50.12
N SER A 356 12.46 25.52 -48.81
CA SER A 356 12.89 26.83 -48.29
C SER A 356 14.27 27.25 -48.77
N ASN A 357 15.15 26.30 -49.10
CA ASN A 357 16.48 26.60 -49.66
C ASN A 357 16.41 27.06 -51.13
N LEU A 358 15.31 26.76 -51.83
CA LEU A 358 15.09 27.12 -53.24
C LEU A 358 14.21 28.37 -53.39
N GLU A 359 13.70 28.92 -52.29
CA GLU A 359 12.88 30.12 -52.30
C GLU A 359 13.75 31.38 -52.47
N PRO A 360 13.32 32.35 -53.30
CA PRO A 360 14.03 33.62 -53.47
C PRO A 360 14.02 34.43 -52.17
N SER A 361 15.11 35.16 -51.90
CA SER A 361 15.32 35.90 -50.64
C SER A 361 14.21 36.92 -50.30
N SER A 362 13.47 37.39 -51.31
CA SER A 362 12.30 38.28 -51.18
C SER A 362 11.14 37.63 -50.42
N LEU A 363 10.92 36.32 -50.59
CA LEU A 363 9.87 35.56 -49.90
C LEU A 363 10.28 35.11 -48.50
N ILE A 364 11.57 34.86 -48.28
CA ILE A 364 12.11 34.58 -46.95
C ILE A 364 11.82 35.76 -46.02
N VAL A 365 12.07 36.99 -46.48
CA VAL A 365 11.75 38.20 -45.71
C VAL A 365 10.25 38.31 -45.44
N GLN A 366 9.40 37.95 -46.39
CA GLN A 366 7.93 37.98 -46.23
C GLN A 366 7.43 36.93 -45.23
N LYS A 367 8.05 35.75 -45.15
CA LYS A 367 7.79 34.73 -44.09
C LYS A 367 8.12 35.23 -42.69
N TYR A 368 9.13 36.10 -42.53
CA TYR A 368 9.53 36.66 -41.23
C TYR A 368 8.90 38.04 -40.93
N THR A 369 8.26 38.69 -41.90
CA THR A 369 7.57 39.99 -41.73
C THR A 369 6.05 39.88 -41.71
N LEU A 370 5.49 38.71 -42.05
CA LEU A 370 4.12 38.36 -41.71
C LEU A 370 4.04 38.10 -40.21
N HIS A 371 3.55 39.11 -39.50
CA HIS A 371 2.92 39.11 -38.18
C HIS A 371 2.81 37.76 -37.47
N GLU A 372 3.21 37.76 -36.19
CA GLU A 372 2.70 36.83 -35.18
C GLU A 372 1.22 36.51 -35.45
N PRO A 373 0.83 35.22 -35.53
CA PRO A 373 -0.57 34.88 -35.56
C PRO A 373 -1.15 35.31 -34.21
N GLN A 374 -2.01 36.34 -34.23
CA GLN A 374 -3.02 36.47 -33.20
C GLN A 374 -3.97 35.28 -33.38
N GLU A 375 -3.68 34.17 -32.71
CA GLU A 375 -4.65 33.10 -32.52
C GLU A 375 -5.82 33.69 -31.72
N THR A 376 -6.95 33.83 -32.39
CA THR A 376 -8.28 33.89 -31.79
C THR A 376 -8.74 32.46 -31.58
N LEU A 377 -9.15 32.14 -30.36
CA LEU A 377 -9.51 30.81 -29.89
C LEU A 377 -10.86 30.30 -30.44
N THR A 378 -11.32 30.77 -31.60
CA THR A 378 -12.72 30.59 -32.05
C THR A 378 -12.90 29.84 -33.37
N ASP A 379 -11.85 29.38 -34.04
CA ASP A 379 -11.96 28.65 -35.31
C ASP A 379 -11.64 27.16 -35.16
N CYS A 380 -12.42 26.47 -34.32
CA CYS A 380 -12.33 25.01 -34.20
C CYS A 380 -13.07 24.27 -35.34
N ILE A 381 -13.77 24.97 -36.24
CA ILE A 381 -14.47 24.35 -37.38
C ILE A 381 -14.37 25.26 -38.62
N SER A 382 -13.16 25.51 -39.10
CA SER A 382 -12.98 26.03 -40.46
C SER A 382 -12.66 24.85 -41.40
N GLU A 383 -13.39 24.77 -42.51
CA GLU A 383 -13.22 23.73 -43.54
C GLU A 383 -11.74 23.53 -43.88
N PRO A 384 -11.27 22.30 -44.12
CA PRO A 384 -9.83 21.97 -44.22
C PRO A 384 -9.07 22.74 -45.30
N PHE A 385 -9.77 23.39 -46.24
CA PHE A 385 -9.21 24.13 -47.35
C PHE A 385 -8.81 25.57 -47.00
N ASN A 386 -9.45 26.22 -46.02
CA ASN A 386 -9.14 27.61 -45.64
C ASN A 386 -7.78 27.72 -44.90
N LYS A 387 -7.31 26.62 -44.31
CA LYS A 387 -6.01 26.57 -43.59
C LYS A 387 -4.79 26.57 -44.51
N LEU A 388 -4.96 26.37 -45.82
CA LEU A 388 -3.89 26.38 -46.81
C LEU A 388 -3.88 27.64 -47.69
N GLU A 389 -4.75 28.62 -47.46
CA GLU A 389 -4.86 29.83 -48.29
C GLU A 389 -3.52 30.57 -48.44
N ASN A 390 -2.83 30.83 -47.34
CA ASN A 390 -1.50 31.46 -47.36
C ASN A 390 -0.46 30.65 -48.15
N PHE A 391 -0.52 29.31 -48.07
CA PHE A 391 0.36 28.45 -48.86
C PHE A 391 0.03 28.57 -50.37
N TRP A 392 -1.25 28.56 -50.73
CA TRP A 392 -1.68 28.68 -52.13
C TRP A 392 -1.39 30.06 -52.71
N GLU A 393 -1.52 31.14 -51.94
CA GLU A 393 -1.11 32.48 -52.35
C GLU A 393 0.39 32.54 -52.66
N GLN A 394 1.23 32.02 -51.76
CA GLN A 394 2.67 31.96 -51.96
C GLN A 394 3.05 31.08 -53.17
N PHE A 395 2.41 29.92 -53.32
CA PHE A 395 2.60 29.04 -54.46
C PHE A 395 2.23 29.73 -55.78
N ASN A 396 1.10 30.42 -55.82
CA ASN A 396 0.63 31.12 -57.01
C ASN A 396 1.53 32.31 -57.36
N TYR A 397 2.05 33.03 -56.37
CA TYR A 397 3.03 34.10 -56.58
C TYR A 397 4.32 33.57 -57.23
N ILE A 398 4.93 32.52 -56.65
CA ILE A 398 6.12 31.88 -57.22
C ILE A 398 5.86 31.33 -58.62
N LYS A 399 4.66 30.79 -58.86
CA LYS A 399 4.28 30.29 -60.19
C LYS A 399 4.18 31.41 -61.21
N ALA A 400 3.62 32.57 -60.83
CA ALA A 400 3.56 33.75 -61.69
C ALA A 400 4.96 34.31 -62.00
N GLU A 401 5.83 34.39 -60.98
CA GLU A 401 7.23 34.81 -61.14
C GLU A 401 8.00 33.88 -62.08
N ASN A 402 7.86 32.56 -61.94
CA ASN A 402 8.45 31.58 -62.85
C ASN A 402 7.98 31.75 -64.30
N VAL A 403 6.69 32.07 -64.51
CA VAL A 403 6.15 32.35 -65.86
C VAL A 403 6.77 33.63 -66.43
N PHE A 404 6.96 34.67 -65.61
CA PHE A 404 7.62 35.90 -66.02
C PHE A 404 9.09 35.65 -66.40
N MET A 405 9.85 34.98 -65.54
CA MET A 405 11.24 34.60 -65.78
C MET A 405 11.40 33.76 -67.06
N ARG A 406 10.46 32.83 -67.31
CA ARG A 406 10.46 32.03 -68.54
C ARG A 406 10.28 32.89 -69.79
N LYS A 407 9.33 33.83 -69.77
CA LYS A 407 9.12 34.77 -70.90
C LYS A 407 10.35 35.63 -71.15
N GLU A 408 11.03 36.07 -70.10
CA GLU A 408 12.24 36.87 -70.22
C GLU A 408 13.42 36.04 -70.76
N CYS A 409 13.58 34.79 -70.29
CA CYS A 409 14.52 33.84 -70.89
C CYS A 409 14.24 33.60 -72.37
N ASP A 410 12.97 33.40 -72.76
CA ASP A 410 12.59 33.19 -74.17
C ASP A 410 12.90 34.42 -75.02
N LYS A 411 12.64 35.63 -74.48
CA LYS A 411 12.98 36.90 -75.14
C LYS A 411 14.49 37.06 -75.30
N LEU A 412 15.27 36.85 -74.24
CA LEU A 412 16.74 36.92 -74.27
C LEU A 412 17.34 35.86 -75.20
N SER A 413 16.75 34.66 -75.23
CA SER A 413 17.15 33.59 -76.16
C SER A 413 16.90 33.99 -77.61
N PHE A 414 15.75 34.60 -77.89
CA PHE A 414 15.43 35.14 -79.20
C PHE A 414 16.36 36.29 -79.60
N GLU A 415 16.62 37.25 -78.70
CA GLU A 415 17.58 38.34 -78.91
C GLU A 415 19.00 37.80 -79.12
N ASN A 416 19.44 36.82 -78.35
CA ASN A 416 20.75 36.18 -78.52
C ASN A 416 20.83 35.48 -79.89
N LYS A 417 19.77 34.80 -80.31
CA LYS A 417 19.68 34.19 -81.64
C LYS A 417 19.75 35.25 -82.75
N GLN A 418 19.07 36.38 -82.59
CA GLN A 418 19.17 37.51 -83.51
C GLN A 418 20.58 38.11 -83.54
N LEU A 419 21.18 38.40 -82.39
CA LEU A 419 22.54 38.93 -82.28
C LEU A 419 23.57 37.98 -82.88
N ARG A 420 23.46 36.67 -82.63
CA ARG A 420 24.30 35.65 -83.28
C ARG A 420 24.15 35.66 -84.81
N ASN A 421 22.94 35.85 -85.32
CA ASN A 421 22.70 35.97 -86.75
C ASN A 421 23.25 37.27 -87.32
N THR A 422 23.07 38.40 -86.65
CA THR A 422 23.64 39.70 -87.04
C THR A 422 25.16 39.67 -87.01
N LEU A 423 25.76 39.02 -86.02
CA LEU A 423 27.21 38.85 -85.90
C LEU A 423 27.75 37.91 -86.99
N ARG A 424 27.02 36.83 -87.33
CA ARG A 424 27.31 36.01 -88.52
C ARG A 424 27.27 36.84 -89.81
N MET A 425 26.23 37.67 -90.00
CA MET A 425 26.11 38.53 -91.18
C MET A 425 27.20 39.59 -91.24
N TYR A 426 27.55 40.22 -90.10
CA TYR A 426 28.65 41.17 -89.99
C TYR A 426 29.99 40.53 -90.33
N LEU A 427 30.28 39.33 -89.79
CA LEU A 427 31.47 38.56 -90.15
C LEU A 427 31.50 38.21 -91.64
N LEU A 428 30.37 37.86 -92.26
CA LEU A 428 30.25 37.62 -93.70
C LEU A 428 30.48 38.88 -94.54
N THR A 429 30.04 40.06 -94.08
CA THR A 429 30.28 41.33 -94.78
C THR A 429 31.71 41.85 -94.61
N VAL A 430 32.31 41.69 -93.43
CA VAL A 430 33.71 42.08 -93.17
C VAL A 430 34.68 41.16 -93.92
N SER A 431 34.38 39.86 -94.01
CA SER A 431 35.13 38.93 -94.85
C SER A 431 34.96 39.20 -96.35
N ARG A 432 33.82 39.75 -96.80
CA ARG A 432 33.63 40.26 -98.17
C ARG A 432 34.36 41.58 -98.45
N THR A 433 34.49 42.50 -97.48
CA THR A 433 35.27 43.73 -97.67
C THR A 433 36.78 43.52 -97.72
N SER A 434 37.30 42.33 -97.38
CA SER A 434 38.72 41.99 -97.59
C SER A 434 38.99 41.25 -98.90
N THR A 435 37.99 40.98 -99.75
CA THR A 435 38.25 40.34 -101.04
C THR A 435 37.35 40.86 -102.17
N ILE A 436 37.94 41.83 -102.88
CA ILE A 436 37.93 41.94 -104.35
C ILE A 436 36.66 42.50 -104.99
N ARG A 437 36.79 43.75 -105.40
CA ARG A 437 36.20 44.36 -106.60
C ARG A 437 36.85 43.70 -107.83
N PRO A 438 36.08 43.19 -108.81
CA PRO A 438 36.55 43.21 -110.19
C PRO A 438 35.53 43.85 -111.13
N LEU A 439 36.15 44.43 -112.15
CA LEU A 439 35.63 45.18 -113.27
C LEU A 439 34.82 44.32 -114.26
N MET A 440 33.78 44.97 -114.79
CA MET A 440 33.35 45.01 -116.20
C MET A 440 32.30 44.04 -116.76
N SER A 441 31.33 44.71 -117.38
CA SER A 441 30.82 44.55 -118.76
C SER A 441 29.45 43.91 -118.97
N VAL A 442 28.71 44.62 -119.81
CA VAL A 442 27.31 44.56 -120.25
C VAL A 442 27.16 43.58 -121.44
N PRO A 443 25.94 43.09 -121.72
CA PRO A 443 25.44 43.24 -123.08
C PRO A 443 24.00 43.79 -123.17
N VAL A 444 23.82 44.63 -124.21
CA VAL A 444 22.68 45.44 -124.71
C VAL A 444 22.32 46.69 -123.89
#